data_AF-A0A1R0KIN0-F1
#
_entry.id   AF-A0A1R0KIN0-F1
#
_cell.length_a   1.000
_cell.length_b   1.000
_cell.length_c   1.000
_cell.angle_alpha   90.00
_cell.angle_beta   90.00
_cell.angle_gamma   90.00
#
_symmetry.space_group_name_H-M   'P 1'
#
loop_
_entity.id
_entity.type
_entity.pdbx_description
1 polymer ?
#
loop_
_entity_poly.entity_id
_entity_poly.type
_entity_poly.pdbx_seq_one_letter_code
_entity_poly.pdbx_strand_id
1 'polypeptide(L)' 'MVAGQVADAGAGVRLRFGKAKPDRIAATVTSVPDDPAYRPAAEKAGASFREAGGASTAADHLESLLG' A
#
# COMPACT_ATOMS: atom_id res chain seq x y z
N MET A 1 -2.47 10.58 -4.35
CA MET A 1 -1.88 10.30 -3.01
C MET A 1 -1.75 8.79 -2.84
N VAL A 2 -0.75 8.37 -2.07
CA VAL A 2 -0.38 6.97 -1.79
C VAL A 2 -1.57 6.12 -1.36
N ALA A 3 -2.47 6.63 -0.50
CA ALA A 3 -3.63 5.86 -0.02
C ALA A 3 -4.59 5.40 -1.14
N GLY A 4 -4.72 6.16 -2.22
CA GLY A 4 -5.52 5.75 -3.38
C GLY A 4 -4.89 4.56 -4.09
N GLN A 5 -3.58 4.63 -4.35
CA GLN A 5 -2.82 3.56 -5.01
C GLN A 5 -2.82 2.27 -4.17
N VAL A 6 -2.78 2.37 -2.83
CA VAL A 6 -2.90 1.22 -1.94
C VAL A 6 -4.27 0.54 -2.10
N ALA A 7 -5.35 1.32 -2.16
CA ALA A 7 -6.70 0.79 -2.38
C ALA A 7 -6.86 0.19 -3.79
N ASP A 8 -6.32 0.86 -4.81
CA ASP A 8 -6.36 0.39 -6.20
C ASP A 8 -5.54 -0.91 -6.39
N ALA A 9 -4.49 -1.09 -5.60
CA ALA A 9 -3.72 -2.34 -5.54
C ALA A 9 -4.42 -3.47 -4.76
N GLY A 10 -5.60 -3.22 -4.19
CA GLY A 10 -6.34 -4.18 -3.35
C GLY A 10 -5.76 -4.35 -1.94
N ALA A 11 -4.78 -3.53 -1.56
CA ALA A 11 -4.10 -3.61 -0.27
C ALA A 11 -4.80 -2.78 0.83
N GLY A 12 -5.98 -2.21 0.56
CA GLY A 12 -6.74 -1.46 1.56
C GLY A 12 -8.10 -0.98 1.05
N VAL A 13 -8.86 -0.37 1.96
CA VAL A 13 -10.21 0.16 1.68
C VAL A 13 -10.22 1.68 1.72
N ARG A 14 -10.98 2.30 0.82
CA ARG A 14 -11.13 3.75 0.76
C ARG A 14 -12.38 4.23 1.47
N LEU A 15 -12.21 5.04 2.52
CA LEU A 15 -13.30 5.76 3.18
C LEU A 15 -13.39 7.21 2.67
N ARG A 16 -14.61 7.66 2.36
CA ARG A 16 -14.88 9.08 2.08
C ARG A 16 -15.18 9.79 3.40
N PHE A 17 -14.14 10.26 4.09
CA PHE A 17 -14.25 10.86 5.43
C PHE A 17 -15.30 11.97 5.55
N GLY A 18 -15.42 12.86 4.55
CA GLY A 18 -16.43 13.92 4.56
C GLY A 18 -17.89 13.44 4.57
N LYS A 19 -18.14 12.14 4.41
CA LYS A 19 -19.48 11.52 4.47
C LYS A 19 -19.54 10.31 5.43
N ALA A 20 -18.43 9.95 6.07
CA ALA A 20 -18.36 8.76 6.90
C ALA A 20 -18.81 9.10 8.33
N LYS A 21 -19.79 8.37 8.85
CA LYS A 21 -20.19 8.47 10.26
C LYS A 21 -19.13 7.78 11.15
N PRO A 22 -18.93 8.24 12.40
CA PRO A 22 -17.98 7.62 13.33
C PRO A 22 -18.10 6.11 13.43
N ASP A 23 -19.31 5.58 13.57
CA ASP A 23 -19.57 4.13 13.65
C ASP A 23 -19.09 3.38 12.42
N ARG A 24 -19.23 3.99 11.23
CA ARG A 24 -18.77 3.37 9.98
C ARG A 24 -17.25 3.35 9.91
N ILE A 25 -16.58 4.39 10.39
CA ILE A 25 -15.13 4.45 10.46
C ILE A 25 -14.64 3.36 11.42
N ALA A 26 -15.18 3.30 12.62
CA ALA A 26 -14.83 2.30 13.64
C ALA A 26 -15.02 0.87 13.11
N ALA A 27 -16.20 0.55 12.56
CA ALA A 27 -16.47 -0.77 11.99
C ALA A 27 -15.50 -1.15 10.86
N THR A 28 -15.12 -0.18 10.02
CA THR A 28 -14.18 -0.44 8.92
C THR A 28 -12.77 -0.69 9.44
N VAL A 29 -12.28 0.12 10.39
CA VAL A 29 -10.95 -0.05 10.99
C VAL A 29 -10.84 -1.39 11.70
N THR A 30 -11.90 -1.82 12.40
CA THR A 30 -11.89 -3.10 13.12
C THR A 30 -12.01 -4.31 12.21
N SER A 31 -12.70 -4.21 11.07
CA SER A 31 -12.94 -5.36 10.17
C SER A 31 -11.81 -5.64 9.18
N VAL A 32 -11.06 -4.64 8.75
CA VAL A 32 -9.99 -4.80 7.74
C VAL A 32 -8.92 -5.83 8.14
N PRO A 33 -8.44 -5.90 9.40
CA PRO A 33 -7.45 -6.91 9.79
C PRO A 33 -7.95 -8.36 9.69
N ASP A 34 -9.26 -8.56 9.87
CA ASP A 34 -9.91 -9.87 9.85
C ASP A 34 -10.36 -10.30 8.45
N ASP A 35 -10.46 -9.36 7.51
CA ASP A 35 -10.81 -9.63 6.12
C ASP A 35 -9.59 -10.18 5.35
N PRO A 36 -9.60 -11.45 4.94
CA PRO A 36 -8.46 -12.06 4.27
C PRO A 36 -8.20 -11.49 2.88
N ALA A 37 -9.12 -10.69 2.31
CA ALA A 37 -8.98 -10.14 0.96
C ALA A 37 -7.79 -9.18 0.81
N TYR A 38 -7.40 -8.46 1.87
CA TYR A 38 -6.38 -7.40 1.78
C TYR A 38 -4.95 -7.90 1.99
N ARG A 39 -4.78 -8.94 2.82
CA ARG A 39 -3.45 -9.40 3.25
C ARG A 39 -2.54 -9.82 2.07
N PRO A 40 -2.98 -10.64 1.10
CA PRO A 40 -2.11 -11.04 0.00
C PRO A 40 -1.63 -9.86 -0.86
N ALA A 41 -2.51 -8.90 -1.12
CA ALA A 41 -2.15 -7.70 -1.88
C ALA A 41 -1.18 -6.79 -1.11
N ALA A 42 -1.38 -6.63 0.21
CA ALA A 42 -0.47 -5.88 1.06
C ALA A 42 0.91 -6.54 1.15
N GLU A 43 0.98 -7.87 1.26
CA GLU A 43 2.23 -8.64 1.24
C GLU A 43 2.98 -8.46 -0.08
N LYS A 44 2.27 -8.56 -1.21
CA LYS A 44 2.83 -8.33 -2.54
C LYS A 44 3.39 -6.92 -2.70
N ALA A 45 2.65 -5.90 -2.28
CA ALA A 45 3.13 -4.52 -2.33
C ALA A 45 4.39 -4.33 -1.47
N GLY A 46 4.40 -4.89 -0.25
CA GLY A 46 5.57 -4.87 0.62
C GLY A 46 6.79 -5.61 0.05
N ALA A 47 6.57 -6.75 -0.60
CA ALA A 47 7.64 -7.50 -1.27
C ALA A 47 8.27 -6.68 -2.41
N SER A 48 7.45 -6.09 -3.27
CA SER A 48 7.92 -5.26 -4.38
C SER A 48 8.78 -4.09 -3.93
N PHE A 49 8.42 -3.41 -2.82
CA PHE A 49 9.24 -2.31 -2.31
C PHE A 49 10.57 -2.78 -1.72
N ARG A 50 10.61 -3.94 -1.06
CA ARG A 50 11.86 -4.52 -0.56
C ARG A 50 12.77 -4.96 -1.71
N GLU A 51 12.21 -5.57 -2.74
CA GLU A 51 12.92 -6.01 -3.94
C GLU A 51 13.48 -4.82 -4.74
N ALA A 52 12.77 -3.68 -4.78
CA ALA A 52 13.22 -2.49 -5.50
C ALA A 52 14.50 -1.86 -4.91
N GLY A 53 14.89 -2.17 -3.66
CA GLY A 53 16.18 -1.80 -3.08
C GLY A 53 16.39 -0.30 -2.78
N GLY A 54 15.42 0.56 -3.14
CA GLY A 54 15.41 1.97 -2.78
C GLY A 54 16.43 2.82 -3.54
N ALA A 55 16.83 3.94 -2.92
CA ALA A 55 17.65 4.95 -3.58
C ALA A 55 19.07 4.46 -3.92
N SER A 56 19.66 3.57 -3.09
CA SER A 56 20.97 2.99 -3.36
C SER A 56 20.96 2.15 -4.64
N THR A 57 20.00 1.23 -4.77
CA THR A 57 19.87 0.40 -5.98
C THR A 57 19.60 1.26 -7.22
N ALA A 58 18.84 2.34 -7.10
CA ALA A 58 18.67 3.29 -8.19
C ALA A 58 20.00 3.98 -8.59
N ALA A 59 20.83 4.37 -7.62
CA ALA A 59 22.14 4.95 -7.88
C ALA A 59 23.08 3.94 -8.56
N ASP A 60 23.15 2.71 -8.06
CA ASP A 60 23.96 1.62 -8.65
C ASP A 60 23.58 1.39 -10.13
N HIS A 61 22.28 1.41 -10.45
CA HIS A 61 21.80 1.28 -11.83
C HIS A 61 22.18 2.47 -12.72
N LEU A 62 22.25 3.69 -12.17
CA LEU A 62 22.70 4.86 -12.94
C LEU A 62 24.21 4.79 -13.19
N GLU A 63 24.99 4.42 -12.17
CA GLU A 63 26.44 4.24 -12.29
C GLU A 63 26.78 3.17 -13.33
N SER A 64 26.02 2.06 -13.37
CA SER A 64 26.24 0.99 -14.36
C SER A 64 25.94 1.38 -15.80
N LEU A 65 25.26 2.51 -16.05
CA LEU A 65 25.01 3.05 -17.39
C LEU A 65 26.06 4.08 -17.83
N LEU A 66 26.85 4.60 -16.89
CA LEU A 66 27.85 5.65 -17.11
C LEU A 66 29.29 5.11 -17.16
N GLY A 67 29.51 3.87 -16.69
CA GLY A 67 30.77 3.13 -16.83
C GLY A 67 30.86 2.36 -18.14
#